data_AF-A0A7V8JFU9-F1
#
_entry.id   AF-A0A7V8JFU9-F1
#
_cell.length_a   1.000
_cell.length_b   1.000
_cell.length_c   1.000
_cell.angle_alpha   90.00
_cell.angle_beta   90.00
_cell.angle_gamma   90.00
#
_symmetry.space_group_name_H-M   'P 1'
#
loop_
_entity.id
_entity.type
_entity.pdbx_description
1 polymer ?
#
loop_
_entity_poly.entity_id
_entity_poly.type
_entity_poly.pdbx_seq_one_letter_code
_entity_poly.pdbx_strand_id
1 'polypeptide(L)'
;MNHTLYKCVDCQKAHCQFCDGGLALCTVCKGAEATLTSTCTGAPLSEDQGRLVQAGKLDFKDGKWLRFGQLAREFCNKRLPLAVLKSNAGFYIGTFDEEGPCSRESVEYFPTKTLADKALESGDWTQKPYP
;
A
#
# COMPACT_ATOMS: atom_id res chain seq x y z
N MET A 1 -11.31 -2.71 9.75
CA MET A 1 -12.39 -1.91 10.39
C MET A 1 -12.38 -0.49 9.80
N ASN A 2 -13.46 0.27 9.95
CA ASN A 2 -13.48 1.66 9.49
C ASN A 2 -12.64 2.56 10.41
N HIS A 3 -12.13 3.68 9.88
CA HIS A 3 -11.43 4.68 10.69
C HIS A 3 -12.38 5.36 11.66
N THR A 4 -11.92 5.56 12.89
CA THR A 4 -12.59 6.44 13.87
C THR A 4 -11.93 7.80 13.78
N LEU A 5 -12.52 8.71 13.00
CA LEU A 5 -11.95 10.04 12.81
C LEU A 5 -12.18 10.92 14.04
N TYR A 6 -11.17 11.71 14.37
CA TYR A 6 -11.27 12.75 15.39
C TYR A 6 -12.40 13.72 15.02
N LYS A 7 -13.21 14.05 16.01
CA LYS A 7 -14.27 15.06 15.90
C LYS A 7 -13.97 16.15 16.91
N CYS A 8 -13.96 17.40 16.46
CA CYS A 8 -13.84 18.52 17.38
C CYS A 8 -15.11 18.60 18.23
N VAL A 9 -14.95 18.77 19.53
CA VAL A 9 -16.06 18.96 20.47
C VAL A 9 -16.18 20.46 20.76
N ASP A 10 -17.42 20.98 20.75
CA ASP A 10 -17.75 22.38 21.06
C ASP A 10 -16.88 23.41 20.30
N CYS A 11 -16.60 23.16 19.02
CA CYS A 11 -15.75 24.04 18.21
C CYS A 11 -16.46 25.37 17.94
N GLN A 12 -15.90 26.48 18.43
CA GLN A 12 -16.39 27.84 18.16
C GLN A 12 -15.49 28.63 17.19
N LYS A 13 -14.54 27.96 16.53
CA LYS A 13 -13.63 28.63 15.59
C LYS A 13 -14.37 28.93 14.28
N ALA A 14 -14.20 30.14 13.77
CA ALA A 14 -14.74 30.54 12.47
C ALA A 14 -14.18 29.71 11.30
N HIS A 15 -12.92 29.25 11.42
CA HIS A 15 -12.27 28.34 10.50
C HIS A 15 -11.52 27.25 11.29
N CYS A 16 -11.98 26.01 11.18
CA CYS A 16 -11.41 24.87 11.88
C CYS A 16 -11.07 23.78 10.87
N GLN A 17 -9.78 23.46 10.72
CA GLN A 17 -9.32 22.49 9.73
C GLN A 17 -10.00 21.12 9.85
N PHE A 18 -10.38 20.68 11.05
CA PHE A 18 -11.12 19.42 11.24
C PHE A 18 -12.62 19.53 10.90
N CYS A 19 -13.28 20.62 11.28
CA CYS A 19 -14.72 20.79 11.04
C CYS A 19 -15.01 21.16 9.58
N ASP A 20 -14.12 21.93 8.97
CA ASP A 20 -14.20 22.38 7.57
C ASP A 20 -13.76 21.29 6.58
N GLY A 21 -13.39 20.10 7.09
CA GLY A 21 -13.02 18.94 6.27
C GLY A 21 -11.63 19.01 5.64
N GLY A 22 -10.79 19.96 6.07
CA GLY A 22 -9.41 20.11 5.59
C GLY A 22 -8.35 19.30 6.36
N LEU A 23 -8.76 18.54 7.38
CA LEU A 23 -7.91 17.57 8.06
C LEU A 23 -8.74 16.39 8.58
N ALA A 24 -8.34 15.19 8.19
CA ALA A 24 -8.77 13.93 8.79
C ALA A 24 -7.63 13.36 9.65
N LEU A 25 -7.97 12.87 10.85
CA LEU A 25 -7.07 12.17 11.76
C LEU A 25 -7.80 10.98 12.38
N CYS A 26 -7.28 9.77 12.22
CA CYS A 26 -7.84 8.60 12.89
C CYS A 26 -7.31 8.49 14.33
N THR A 27 -8.21 8.37 15.30
CA THR A 27 -7.84 8.24 16.71
C THR A 27 -7.27 6.88 17.08
N VAL A 28 -7.45 5.87 16.22
CA VAL A 28 -6.96 4.49 16.40
C VAL A 28 -5.58 4.31 15.76
N CYS A 29 -5.48 4.42 14.43
CA CYS A 29 -4.21 4.20 13.73
C CYS A 29 -3.27 5.41 13.71
N LYS A 30 -3.73 6.57 14.21
CA LYS A 30 -2.98 7.84 14.22
C LYS A 30 -2.59 8.37 12.83
N GLY A 31 -3.07 7.75 11.76
CA GLY A 31 -2.92 8.26 10.39
C GLY A 31 -3.74 9.54 10.20
N ALA A 32 -3.16 10.49 9.46
CA ALA A 32 -3.80 11.72 8.99
C ALA A 32 -4.07 11.63 7.48
N GLU A 33 -4.71 12.63 6.84
CA GLU A 33 -5.15 12.59 5.43
C GLU A 33 -4.27 11.79 4.46
N ALA A 34 -2.97 12.10 4.37
CA ALA A 34 -2.05 11.43 3.44
C ALA A 34 -1.53 10.06 3.91
N THR A 35 -1.80 9.67 5.15
CA THR A 35 -1.40 8.41 5.78
C THR A 35 -2.58 7.55 6.23
N LEU A 36 -3.81 7.94 5.89
CA LEU A 36 -4.99 7.09 6.06
C LEU A 36 -5.00 6.01 4.97
N THR A 37 -4.85 4.77 5.40
CA THR A 37 -5.07 3.58 4.57
C THR A 37 -6.55 3.39 4.23
N SER A 38 -6.87 2.56 3.24
CA SER A 38 -8.24 2.24 2.81
C SER A 38 -9.15 1.80 3.96
N THR A 39 -8.61 1.03 4.91
CA THR A 39 -9.27 0.65 6.15
C THR A 39 -8.33 0.86 7.33
N CYS A 40 -8.87 1.04 8.53
CA CYS A 40 -8.05 1.21 9.72
C CYS A 40 -7.32 -0.09 10.08
N THR A 41 -6.02 0.04 10.35
CA THR A 41 -5.11 -1.02 10.81
C THR A 41 -5.43 -1.55 12.20
N GLY A 42 -6.26 -0.84 12.98
CA GLY A 42 -6.57 -1.19 14.37
C GLY A 42 -5.46 -0.85 15.38
N ALA A 43 -4.30 -0.39 14.92
CA ALA A 43 -3.16 0.01 15.73
C ALA A 43 -2.40 1.19 15.09
N PRO A 44 -1.67 2.00 15.86
CA PRO A 44 -0.86 3.09 15.31
C PRO A 44 0.07 2.64 14.17
N LEU A 45 0.16 3.43 13.12
CA LEU A 45 1.16 3.23 12.07
C LEU A 45 2.57 3.49 12.63
N SER A 46 3.53 2.66 12.25
CA SER A 46 4.94 3.03 12.42
C SER A 46 5.31 4.18 11.47
N GLU A 47 6.41 4.87 11.75
CA GLU A 47 6.89 5.96 10.88
C GLU A 47 7.15 5.47 9.45
N ASP A 48 7.77 4.30 9.30
CA ASP A 48 8.03 3.70 8.00
C ASP A 48 6.75 3.29 7.27
N GLN A 49 5.75 2.76 7.98
CA GLN A 49 4.44 2.49 7.39
C GLN A 49 3.78 3.79 6.90
N GLY A 50 3.79 4.84 7.73
CA GLY A 50 3.26 6.15 7.35
C GLY A 50 3.93 6.71 6.08
N ARG A 51 5.25 6.65 6.01
CA ARG A 51 6.04 7.08 4.85
C ARG A 51 5.68 6.29 3.58
N LEU A 52 5.52 4.97 3.71
CA LEU A 52 5.16 4.11 2.57
C LEU A 52 3.71 4.33 2.11
N VAL A 53 2.77 4.55 3.02
CA VAL A 53 1.38 4.89 2.69
C VAL A 53 1.32 6.22 1.96
N GLN A 54 2.01 7.24 2.49
CA GLN A 54 2.10 8.56 1.85
C GLN A 54 2.73 8.50 0.45
N ALA A 55 3.75 7.64 0.26
CA ALA A 55 4.35 7.40 -1.05
C ALA A 55 3.47 6.56 -2.00
N GLY A 56 2.29 6.11 -1.56
CA GLY A 56 1.38 5.25 -2.32
C GLY A 56 1.87 3.80 -2.47
N LYS A 57 2.95 3.43 -1.79
CA LYS A 57 3.61 2.10 -1.86
C LYS A 57 3.00 1.06 -0.92
N LEU A 58 2.23 1.49 0.06
CA LEU A 58 1.59 0.63 1.05
C LEU A 58 0.12 1.05 1.25
N ASP A 59 -0.73 0.08 1.53
CA ASP A 59 -2.10 0.29 1.96
C ASP A 59 -2.54 -0.83 2.92
N PHE A 60 -3.58 -0.57 3.72
CA PHE A 60 -4.22 -1.58 4.55
C PHE A 60 -5.69 -1.70 4.17
N LYS A 61 -6.06 -2.86 3.63
CA LYS A 61 -7.41 -3.13 3.14
C LYS A 61 -7.80 -4.57 3.49
N ASP A 62 -9.05 -4.76 3.88
CA ASP A 62 -9.63 -6.09 4.16
C ASP A 62 -8.80 -6.94 5.14
N GLY A 63 -8.21 -6.27 6.14
CA GLY A 63 -7.40 -6.91 7.18
C GLY A 63 -5.98 -7.29 6.75
N LYS A 64 -5.52 -6.83 5.58
CA LYS A 64 -4.21 -7.19 5.03
C LYS A 64 -3.44 -5.95 4.55
N TRP A 65 -2.13 -6.05 4.66
CA TRP A 65 -1.21 -5.10 4.05
C TRP A 65 -1.07 -5.40 2.56
N LEU A 66 -1.23 -4.37 1.74
CA LEU A 66 -1.05 -4.40 0.30
C LEU A 66 0.13 -3.52 -0.08
N ARG A 67 1.12 -4.10 -0.76
CA ARG A 67 2.23 -3.37 -1.38
C ARG A 67 1.93 -3.14 -2.86
N PHE A 68 2.42 -2.04 -3.42
CA PHE A 68 2.15 -1.66 -4.81
C PHE A 68 3.43 -1.64 -5.63
N GLY A 69 3.30 -2.01 -6.91
CA GLY A 69 4.42 -2.07 -7.85
C GLY A 69 5.01 -0.71 -8.17
N GLN A 70 6.34 -0.60 -8.07
CA GLN A 70 7.06 0.62 -8.41
C GLN A 70 7.08 0.81 -9.93
N LEU A 71 7.46 -0.22 -10.68
CA LEU A 71 7.55 -0.16 -12.14
C LEU A 71 6.15 0.00 -12.77
N ALA A 72 5.12 -0.65 -12.21
CA ALA A 72 3.74 -0.41 -12.62
C ALA A 72 3.34 1.06 -12.51
N ARG A 73 3.76 1.72 -11.41
CA ARG A 73 3.45 3.14 -11.19
C ARG A 73 4.24 4.04 -12.12
N GLU A 74 5.53 3.79 -12.27
CA GLU A 74 6.45 4.65 -13.02
C GLU A 74 6.26 4.52 -14.54
N PHE A 75 6.15 3.29 -15.05
CA PHE A 75 6.18 3.02 -16.50
C PHE A 75 4.79 2.75 -17.10
N CYS A 76 3.83 2.28 -16.29
CA CYS A 76 2.47 2.02 -16.75
C CYS A 76 1.46 3.04 -16.23
N ASN A 77 1.88 3.97 -15.35
CA ASN A 77 0.99 4.93 -14.66
C ASN A 77 -0.19 4.25 -13.93
N LYS A 78 -0.03 2.98 -13.52
CA LYS A 78 -1.06 2.19 -12.83
C LYS A 78 -0.63 1.92 -11.38
N ARG A 79 -1.54 2.09 -10.41
CA ARG A 79 -1.32 1.70 -9.01
C ARG A 79 -1.88 0.30 -8.80
N LEU A 80 -1.05 -0.72 -9.02
CA LEU A 80 -1.44 -2.12 -8.94
C LEU A 80 -0.77 -2.83 -7.76
N PRO A 81 -1.52 -3.67 -7.02
CA PRO A 81 -0.94 -4.44 -5.92
C PRO A 81 0.08 -5.45 -6.45
N LEU A 82 1.14 -5.67 -5.67
CA LEU A 82 2.10 -6.74 -5.92
C LEU A 82 1.41 -8.10 -5.79
N ALA A 83 1.74 -8.99 -6.71
CA ALA A 83 1.26 -10.36 -6.74
C ALA A 83 2.35 -11.30 -7.23
N VAL A 84 2.25 -12.58 -6.85
CA VAL A 84 3.06 -13.64 -7.41
C VAL A 84 2.47 -14.07 -8.75
N LEU A 85 3.27 -13.94 -9.81
CA LEU A 85 2.94 -14.30 -11.19
C LEU A 85 3.86 -15.44 -11.66
N LYS A 86 3.52 -16.06 -12.80
CA LYS A 86 4.28 -17.18 -13.38
C LYS A 86 4.61 -16.91 -14.85
N SER A 87 5.82 -17.29 -15.25
CA SER A 87 6.27 -17.35 -16.64
C SER A 87 7.01 -18.67 -16.92
N ASN A 88 7.52 -18.86 -18.13
CA ASN A 88 8.36 -20.00 -18.46
C ASN A 88 9.70 -20.03 -17.68
N ALA A 89 10.18 -18.87 -17.22
CA ALA A 89 11.40 -18.76 -16.43
C ALA A 89 11.20 -19.07 -14.92
N GLY A 90 9.95 -19.21 -14.46
CA GLY A 90 9.62 -19.42 -13.06
C GLY A 90 8.56 -18.44 -12.53
N PHE A 91 8.41 -18.42 -11.21
CA PHE A 91 7.53 -17.47 -10.51
C PHE A 91 8.26 -16.17 -10.24
N TYR A 92 7.54 -15.05 -10.19
CA TYR A 92 8.12 -13.74 -9.90
C TYR A 92 7.09 -12.85 -9.20
N ILE A 93 7.58 -11.83 -8.52
CA ILE A 93 6.75 -10.75 -7.97
C ILE A 93 6.58 -9.69 -9.05
N GLY A 94 5.33 -9.33 -9.34
CA GLY A 94 4.97 -8.35 -10.34
C GLY A 94 3.60 -7.75 -10.07
N THR A 95 3.02 -7.13 -11.08
CA THR A 95 1.65 -6.60 -11.05
C THR A 95 0.84 -7.13 -12.22
N PHE A 96 -0.47 -7.23 -12.03
CA PHE A 96 -1.40 -7.63 -13.09
C PHE A 96 -2.71 -6.87 -12.94
N ASP A 97 -3.44 -6.77 -14.05
CA ASP A 97 -4.81 -6.30 -14.10
C ASP A 97 -5.62 -7.14 -15.10
N GLU A 98 -6.77 -6.64 -15.54
CA GLU A 98 -7.68 -7.31 -16.48
C GLU A 98 -7.05 -7.53 -17.87
N GLU A 99 -6.05 -6.74 -18.26
CA GLU A 99 -5.32 -6.86 -19.53
C GLU A 99 -4.18 -7.89 -19.44
N GLY A 100 -3.84 -8.34 -18.23
CA GLY A 100 -2.81 -9.33 -17.95
C GLY A 100 -1.65 -8.78 -17.11
N PRO A 101 -0.46 -9.42 -17.17
CA PRO A 101 0.73 -8.96 -16.46
C PRO A 101 1.14 -7.55 -16.92
N CYS A 102 1.22 -6.61 -15.99
CA CYS A 102 1.53 -5.22 -16.28
C CYS A 102 3.02 -4.91 -16.09
N SER A 103 3.65 -5.47 -15.05
CA SER A 103 5.09 -5.29 -14.81
C SER A 103 5.69 -6.44 -14.01
N ARG A 104 7.00 -6.64 -14.15
CA ARG A 104 7.78 -7.53 -13.29
C ARG A 104 8.61 -6.68 -12.32
N GLU A 105 8.29 -6.79 -11.05
CA GLU A 105 8.84 -5.93 -10.00
C GLU A 105 10.08 -6.54 -9.35
N SER A 106 10.16 -7.86 -9.25
CA SER A 106 11.35 -8.56 -8.73
C SER A 106 12.42 -8.82 -9.78
N VAL A 107 13.69 -8.76 -9.37
CA VAL A 107 14.83 -9.25 -10.16
C VAL A 107 14.76 -10.76 -10.30
N GLU A 108 14.41 -11.44 -9.22
CA GLU A 108 14.43 -12.89 -9.06
C GLU A 108 13.33 -13.59 -9.84
N TYR A 109 13.65 -14.82 -10.26
CA TYR A 109 12.66 -15.86 -10.51
C TYR A 109 12.77 -16.90 -9.41
N PHE A 110 11.64 -17.26 -8.82
CA PHE A 110 11.52 -18.28 -7.79
C PHE A 110 11.09 -19.61 -8.41
N PRO A 111 11.62 -20.75 -7.93
CA PRO A 111 11.31 -22.04 -8.52
C PRO A 111 9.90 -22.54 -8.16
N THR A 112 9.29 -22.04 -7.09
CA THR A 112 7.94 -22.42 -6.66
C THR A 112 7.11 -21.20 -6.26
N LYS A 113 5.78 -21.30 -6.41
CA LYS A 113 4.84 -20.25 -5.97
C LYS A 113 5.02 -19.93 -4.47
N THR A 114 5.16 -20.96 -3.65
CA THR A 114 5.32 -20.81 -2.19
C THR A 114 6.57 -20.01 -1.81
N LEU A 115 7.68 -20.17 -2.53
CA LEU A 115 8.88 -19.37 -2.28
C LEU A 115 8.70 -17.91 -2.68
N ALA A 116 8.02 -17.65 -3.80
CA ALA A 116 7.67 -16.30 -4.22
C ALA A 116 6.67 -15.64 -3.25
N ASP A 117 5.67 -16.38 -2.75
CA ASP A 117 4.69 -15.88 -1.78
C ASP A 117 5.40 -15.48 -0.48
N LYS A 118 6.29 -16.34 0.03
CA LYS A 118 7.10 -16.03 1.22
C LYS A 118 7.97 -14.80 1.01
N ALA A 119 8.66 -14.69 -0.12
CA ALA A 119 9.48 -13.54 -0.44
C ALA A 119 8.64 -12.26 -0.49
N LEU A 120 7.45 -12.30 -1.12
CA LEU A 120 6.53 -11.16 -1.18
C LEU A 120 6.07 -10.72 0.22
N GLU A 121 5.72 -11.68 1.08
CA GLU A 121 5.26 -11.43 2.45
C GLU A 121 6.37 -10.87 3.35
N SER A 122 7.57 -11.44 3.29
CA SER A 122 8.71 -11.02 4.13
C SER A 122 9.42 -9.77 3.59
N GLY A 123 9.32 -9.51 2.29
CA GLY A 123 10.12 -8.50 1.61
C GLY A 123 11.50 -9.00 1.20
N ASP A 124 11.78 -10.30 1.27
CA ASP A 124 13.07 -10.91 0.89
C ASP A 124 13.18 -11.11 -0.64
N TRP A 125 13.12 -10.00 -1.38
CA TRP A 125 13.30 -9.94 -2.83
C TRP A 125 13.86 -8.58 -3.23
N THR A 126 14.45 -8.51 -4.42
CA THR A 126 15.11 -7.29 -4.89
C THR A 126 14.23 -6.57 -5.91
N GLN A 127 13.97 -5.30 -5.68
CA GLN A 127 13.29 -4.45 -6.66
C GLN A 127 14.12 -4.35 -7.94
N LYS A 128 13.50 -4.69 -9.06
CA LYS A 128 14.08 -4.51 -10.38
C LYS A 128 14.16 -3.02 -10.71
N PRO A 129 15.31 -2.50 -11.16
CA PRO A 129 15.52 -1.06 -11.36
C PRO A 129 14.83 -0.50 -12.62
N TYR A 130 14.49 -1.34 -13.60
CA TYR A 130 13.82 -0.94 -14.85
C TYR A 130 13.02 -2.11 -15.45
N PRO A 131 12.02 -1.85 -16.32
CA PRO A 131 11.13 -2.86 -16.92
C PRO A 131 11.80 -3.98 -17.68
#